data_AF-A0A930A8T5-F1
#
_entry.id   AF-A0A930A8T5-F1
#
_cell.length_a   1.000
_cell.length_b   1.000
_cell.length_c   1.000
_cell.angle_alpha   90.00
_cell.angle_beta   90.00
_cell.angle_gamma   90.00
#
_symmetry.space_group_name_H-M   'P 1'
#
loop_
_entity.id
_entity.type
_entity.pdbx_description
1 polymer ?
#
loop_
_entity_poly.entity_id
_entity_poly.type
_entity_poly.pdbx_seq_one_letter_code
_entity_poly.pdbx_strand_id
1 'polypeptide(L)'
;MTTAPKKRMTNERDFVPDPNYVAADPEKEKLLLDLACMITNRIKAKLTHSVKTEDPEYWMLDELLTKEEVKFMLSFKKTRVGYKPEVLAKKNSMTLEETQKMIDHLCWIGLIEMNRENPENEKQYNVPIFVPGSAEFMMMNDELTTAHPKLATFFNLMTQ
;
A
#
# COMPACT_ATOMS: atom_id res chain seq x y z
N MET A 1 -11.87 19.15 -20.56
CA MET A 1 -10.65 19.91 -20.24
C MET A 1 -9.52 18.92 -20.06
N THR A 2 -8.66 18.78 -21.07
CA THR A 2 -7.44 17.96 -20.97
C THR A 2 -6.44 18.71 -20.12
N THR A 3 -6.31 18.33 -18.85
CA THR A 3 -5.24 18.80 -17.99
C THR A 3 -3.90 18.45 -18.64
N ALA A 4 -3.03 19.44 -18.82
CA ALA A 4 -1.67 19.19 -19.30
C ALA A 4 -1.02 18.07 -18.45
N PRO A 5 -0.27 17.14 -19.07
CA PRO A 5 0.39 16.08 -18.32
C PRO A 5 1.25 16.70 -17.23
N LYS A 6 1.09 16.22 -15.97
CA LYS A 6 1.93 16.67 -14.86
C LYS A 6 3.39 16.43 -15.26
N LYS A 7 4.18 17.50 -15.34
CA LYS A 7 5.62 17.41 -15.61
C LYS A 7 6.31 16.79 -14.38
N ARG A 8 6.37 15.45 -14.33
CA ARG A 8 7.02 14.71 -13.25
C ARG A 8 8.54 14.79 -13.41
N MET A 9 9.26 14.99 -12.32
CA MET A 9 10.72 14.92 -12.26
C MET A 9 11.14 13.46 -12.41
N THR A 10 11.40 13.05 -13.65
CA THR A 10 11.82 11.70 -14.02
C THR A 10 13.04 11.77 -14.93
N ASN A 11 13.84 10.70 -14.97
CA ASN A 11 14.96 10.54 -15.87
C ASN A 11 14.83 9.24 -16.69
N GLU A 12 15.78 9.00 -17.60
CA GLU A 12 15.79 7.84 -18.50
C GLU A 12 15.87 6.47 -17.82
N ARG A 13 16.25 6.41 -16.55
CA ARG A 13 16.31 5.17 -15.73
C ARG A 13 15.04 4.93 -14.94
N ASP A 14 14.15 5.92 -14.85
CA ASP A 14 12.89 5.75 -14.17
C ASP A 14 11.98 4.80 -14.95
N PHE A 15 11.27 3.94 -14.21
CA PHE A 15 10.25 3.10 -14.81
C PHE A 15 9.13 3.97 -15.43
N VAL A 16 8.87 3.76 -16.72
CA VAL A 16 7.77 4.42 -17.42
C VAL A 16 6.55 3.50 -17.38
N PRO A 17 5.46 3.89 -16.70
CA PRO A 17 4.22 3.13 -16.68
C PRO A 17 3.64 2.98 -18.09
N ASP A 18 3.09 1.80 -18.39
CA ASP A 18 2.37 1.59 -19.64
C ASP A 18 1.12 2.48 -19.67
N PRO A 19 1.02 3.44 -20.62
CA PRO A 19 -0.16 4.31 -20.72
C PRO A 19 -1.45 3.54 -21.06
N ASN A 20 -1.33 2.29 -21.51
CA ASN A 20 -2.45 1.39 -21.81
C ASN A 20 -2.51 0.20 -20.83
N TYR A 21 -1.94 0.33 -19.63
CA TYR A 21 -2.03 -0.71 -18.61
C TYR A 21 -3.50 -1.12 -18.40
N VAL A 22 -3.75 -2.42 -18.48
CA VAL A 22 -5.03 -3.04 -18.14
C VAL A 22 -4.75 -4.06 -17.05
N ALA A 23 -5.45 -3.95 -15.92
CA ALA A 23 -5.29 -4.90 -14.84
C ALA A 23 -5.77 -6.29 -15.30
N ALA A 24 -4.97 -7.32 -15.03
CA ALA A 24 -5.32 -8.69 -15.40
C ALA A 24 -6.54 -9.23 -14.62
N ASP A 25 -6.73 -8.75 -13.38
CA ASP A 25 -7.84 -9.12 -12.52
C ASP A 25 -8.67 -7.87 -12.16
N PRO A 26 -9.87 -7.70 -12.75
CA PRO A 26 -10.75 -6.57 -12.45
C PRO A 26 -11.23 -6.50 -11.00
N GLU A 27 -11.30 -7.64 -10.29
CA GLU A 27 -11.64 -7.66 -8.87
C GLU A 27 -10.47 -7.11 -8.05
N LYS A 28 -9.25 -7.56 -8.34
CA LYS A 28 -8.03 -7.05 -7.69
C LYS A 28 -7.88 -5.55 -7.94
N GLU A 29 -8.11 -5.08 -9.17
CA GLU A 29 -8.05 -3.66 -9.52
C GLU A 29 -8.95 -2.82 -8.62
N LYS A 30 -10.24 -3.21 -8.50
CA LYS A 30 -11.18 -2.47 -7.67
C LYS A 30 -10.74 -2.41 -6.20
N LEU A 31 -10.30 -3.55 -5.66
CA LEU A 31 -9.82 -3.65 -4.28
C LEU A 31 -8.55 -2.82 -4.06
N LEU A 32 -7.64 -2.79 -5.03
CA LEU A 32 -6.43 -1.98 -4.99
C LEU A 32 -6.75 -0.48 -5.01
N LEU A 33 -7.72 -0.03 -5.81
CA LEU A 33 -8.14 1.37 -5.81
C LEU A 33 -8.74 1.77 -4.46
N ASP A 34 -9.55 0.91 -3.85
CA ASP A 34 -10.09 1.12 -2.49
C ASP A 34 -8.94 1.20 -1.47
N LEU A 35 -7.96 0.30 -1.57
CA LEU A 35 -6.80 0.28 -0.66
C LEU A 35 -5.92 1.52 -0.84
N ALA A 36 -5.60 1.89 -2.08
CA ALA A 36 -4.82 3.06 -2.42
C ALA A 36 -5.49 4.33 -1.87
N CYS A 37 -6.82 4.45 -2.04
CA CYS A 37 -7.60 5.55 -1.47
C CYS A 37 -7.60 5.53 0.08
N MET A 38 -7.61 4.34 0.70
CA MET A 38 -7.51 4.21 2.17
C MET A 38 -6.19 4.74 2.71
N ILE A 39 -5.06 4.42 2.06
CA ILE A 39 -3.71 4.70 2.59
C ILE A 39 -3.14 6.04 2.11
N THR A 40 -3.61 6.57 0.98
CA THR A 40 -3.04 7.80 0.40
C THR A 40 -3.09 8.98 1.38
N ASN A 41 -2.02 9.76 1.36
CA ASN A 41 -1.87 11.05 2.03
C ASN A 41 -2.27 12.23 1.10
N ARG A 42 -2.62 11.97 -0.17
CA ARG A 42 -3.12 12.99 -1.11
C ARG A 42 -4.55 13.37 -0.75
N ILE A 43 -4.72 14.30 0.21
CA ILE A 43 -6.02 14.65 0.83
C ILE A 43 -7.14 14.85 -0.19
N LYS A 44 -6.89 15.60 -1.27
CA LYS A 44 -7.90 15.82 -2.32
C LYS A 44 -8.35 14.52 -2.95
N ALA A 45 -7.42 13.67 -3.40
CA ALA A 45 -7.74 12.39 -4.02
C ALA A 45 -8.47 11.44 -3.05
N LYS A 46 -8.07 11.46 -1.77
CA LYS A 46 -8.72 10.73 -0.68
C LYS A 46 -10.14 11.16 -0.44
N LEU A 47 -10.43 12.47 -0.45
CA LEU A 47 -11.78 12.99 -0.20
C LEU A 47 -12.71 12.83 -1.41
N THR A 48 -12.17 12.87 -2.63
CA THR A 48 -12.95 12.73 -3.87
C THR A 48 -12.98 11.30 -4.42
N HIS A 49 -12.36 10.34 -3.72
CA HIS A 49 -12.19 8.95 -4.17
C HIS A 49 -11.68 8.88 -5.62
N SER A 50 -10.69 9.71 -5.95
CA SER A 50 -10.25 9.92 -7.34
C SER A 50 -8.88 9.30 -7.64
N VAL A 51 -8.42 8.37 -6.82
CA VAL A 51 -7.23 7.56 -7.13
C VAL A 51 -7.55 6.69 -8.33
N LYS A 52 -6.61 6.56 -9.27
CA LYS A 52 -6.78 5.80 -10.50
C LYS A 52 -5.65 4.79 -10.69
N THR A 53 -5.81 3.93 -11.69
CA THR A 53 -4.79 2.95 -12.09
C THR A 53 -3.53 3.60 -12.63
N GLU A 54 -3.54 4.90 -12.97
CA GLU A 54 -2.35 5.65 -13.38
C GLU A 54 -1.65 6.40 -12.23
N ASP A 55 -2.11 6.22 -10.99
CA ASP A 55 -1.46 6.80 -9.82
C ASP A 55 -0.36 5.89 -9.26
N PRO A 56 0.77 6.44 -8.78
CA PRO A 56 1.90 5.62 -8.34
C PRO A 56 1.60 4.71 -7.14
N GLU A 57 0.70 5.15 -6.25
CA GLU A 57 0.20 4.34 -5.14
C GLU A 57 -0.55 3.08 -5.60
N TYR A 58 -1.25 3.14 -6.74
CA TYR A 58 -1.85 1.94 -7.32
C TYR A 58 -0.75 1.01 -7.87
N TRP A 59 0.20 1.53 -8.66
CA TRP A 59 1.26 0.72 -9.25
C TRP A 59 2.13 0.01 -8.22
N MET A 60 2.49 0.71 -7.14
CA MET A 60 3.28 0.16 -6.07
C MET A 60 2.53 -0.98 -5.35
N LEU A 61 1.23 -0.81 -5.09
CA LEU A 61 0.43 -1.85 -4.46
C LEU A 61 0.16 -3.04 -5.40
N ASP A 62 -0.06 -2.80 -6.69
CA ASP A 62 -0.32 -3.86 -7.67
C ASP A 62 0.91 -4.76 -7.88
N GLU A 63 2.10 -4.14 -7.93
CA GLU A 63 3.39 -4.85 -8.09
C GLU A 63 3.70 -5.74 -6.88
N LEU A 64 3.28 -5.36 -5.67
CA LEU A 64 3.65 -6.05 -4.43
C LEU A 64 2.60 -7.00 -3.88
N LEU A 65 1.31 -6.71 -4.07
CA LEU A 65 0.25 -7.41 -3.36
C LEU A 65 -0.47 -8.43 -4.24
N THR A 66 -0.77 -9.58 -3.65
CA THR A 66 -1.80 -10.50 -4.11
C THR A 66 -3.20 -9.96 -3.80
N LYS A 67 -4.23 -10.51 -4.45
CA LYS A 67 -5.62 -10.10 -4.19
C LYS A 67 -6.04 -10.36 -2.74
N GLU A 68 -5.58 -11.46 -2.17
CA GLU A 68 -5.86 -11.90 -0.80
C GLU A 68 -5.24 -10.94 0.22
N GLU A 69 -4.01 -10.48 -0.02
CA GLU A 69 -3.36 -9.46 0.80
C GLU A 69 -4.09 -8.11 0.75
N VAL A 70 -4.57 -7.70 -0.43
CA VAL A 70 -5.37 -6.47 -0.55
C VAL A 70 -6.65 -6.58 0.28
N LYS A 71 -7.34 -7.72 0.24
CA LYS A 71 -8.53 -7.97 1.08
C LYS A 71 -8.19 -7.91 2.56
N PHE A 72 -7.08 -8.52 2.97
CA PHE A 72 -6.60 -8.48 4.35
C PHE A 72 -6.30 -7.04 4.80
N MET A 73 -5.58 -6.26 3.98
CA MET A 73 -5.26 -4.85 4.26
C MET A 73 -6.53 -4.00 4.41
N LEU A 74 -7.55 -4.21 3.56
CA LEU A 74 -8.84 -3.53 3.67
C LEU A 74 -9.63 -3.90 4.94
N SER A 75 -9.26 -4.96 5.66
CA SER A 75 -9.89 -5.32 6.94
C SER A 75 -9.55 -4.36 8.08
N PHE A 76 -8.45 -3.59 7.96
CA PHE A 76 -8.05 -2.52 8.88
C PHE A 76 -8.97 -1.29 8.80
N LYS A 77 -9.68 -1.11 7.68
CA LYS A 77 -10.66 -0.03 7.40
C LYS A 77 -10.10 1.39 7.32
N LYS A 78 -9.04 1.70 8.06
CA LYS A 78 -8.37 3.00 8.05
C LYS A 78 -6.94 2.88 8.56
N THR A 79 -6.14 3.87 8.21
CA THR A 79 -4.75 4.00 8.67
C THR A 79 -4.65 4.33 10.16
N ARG A 80 -3.52 3.99 10.77
CA ARG A 80 -3.13 4.36 12.15
C ARG A 80 -4.12 3.92 13.23
N VAL A 81 -4.82 2.81 13.00
CA VAL A 81 -5.60 2.13 14.04
C VAL A 81 -4.98 0.78 14.29
N GLY A 82 -4.52 0.58 15.54
CA GLY A 82 -3.91 -0.66 15.99
C GLY A 82 -4.94 -1.78 16.16
N TYR A 83 -4.58 -2.97 15.67
CA TYR A 83 -5.32 -4.20 15.88
C TYR A 83 -4.39 -5.28 16.42
N LYS A 84 -4.92 -6.10 17.33
CA LYS A 84 -4.27 -7.34 17.73
C LYS A 84 -4.50 -8.44 16.67
N PRO A 85 -3.58 -9.40 16.51
CA PRO A 85 -3.74 -10.49 15.55
C PRO A 85 -5.07 -11.25 15.67
N GLU A 86 -5.57 -11.48 16.88
CA GLU A 86 -6.81 -12.23 17.12
C GLU A 86 -8.03 -11.50 16.54
N VAL A 87 -8.01 -10.16 16.55
CA VAL A 87 -9.07 -9.34 15.96
C VAL A 87 -9.02 -9.42 14.44
N LEU A 88 -7.82 -9.38 13.85
CA LEU A 88 -7.63 -9.52 12.40
C LEU A 88 -7.99 -10.92 11.91
N ALA A 89 -7.62 -11.95 12.66
CA ALA A 89 -7.97 -13.35 12.38
C ALA A 89 -9.50 -13.51 12.30
N LYS A 90 -10.21 -13.00 13.31
CA LYS A 90 -11.68 -13.02 13.34
C LYS A 90 -12.30 -12.24 12.17
N LYS A 91 -11.76 -11.07 11.83
CA LYS A 91 -12.25 -10.22 10.72
C LYS A 91 -12.11 -10.89 9.35
N ASN A 92 -11.07 -11.69 9.16
CA ASN A 92 -10.75 -12.32 7.88
C ASN A 92 -11.08 -13.82 7.84
N SER A 93 -11.69 -14.36 8.91
CA SER A 93 -12.00 -15.79 9.04
C SER A 93 -10.77 -16.69 8.84
N MET A 94 -9.62 -16.25 9.35
CA MET A 94 -8.34 -16.96 9.28
C MET A 94 -7.98 -17.54 10.65
N THR A 95 -7.13 -18.56 10.67
CA THR A 95 -6.48 -18.97 11.93
C THR A 95 -5.50 -17.90 12.41
N LEU A 96 -5.13 -17.96 13.69
CA LEU A 96 -4.13 -17.04 14.25
C LEU A 96 -2.76 -17.20 13.57
N GLU A 97 -2.38 -18.43 13.21
CA GLU A 97 -1.12 -18.73 12.54
C GLU A 97 -1.08 -18.14 11.13
N GLU A 98 -2.12 -18.37 10.32
CA GLU A 98 -2.22 -17.78 8.97
C GLU A 98 -2.24 -16.26 9.02
N THR A 99 -2.95 -15.70 10.00
CA THR A 99 -3.02 -14.24 10.22
C THR A 99 -1.65 -13.69 10.56
N GLN A 100 -0.88 -14.35 11.43
CA GLN A 100 0.45 -13.89 11.80
C GLN A 100 1.42 -13.96 10.61
N LYS A 101 1.37 -15.04 9.80
CA LYS A 101 2.16 -15.13 8.55
C LYS A 101 1.84 -14.00 7.57
N MET A 102 0.54 -13.69 7.39
CA MET A 102 0.08 -12.58 6.57
C MET A 102 0.61 -11.23 7.08
N ILE A 103 0.49 -10.98 8.39
CA ILE A 103 1.01 -9.78 9.04
C ILE A 103 2.53 -9.68 8.87
N ASP A 104 3.27 -10.77 9.08
CA ASP A 104 4.73 -10.78 9.03
C ASP A 104 5.23 -10.42 7.62
N HIS A 105 4.62 -10.97 6.57
CA HIS A 105 4.94 -10.61 5.19
C HIS A 105 4.61 -9.14 4.89
N LEU A 106 3.42 -8.68 5.28
CA LEU A 106 2.99 -7.30 5.07
C LEU A 106 3.81 -6.28 5.88
N CYS A 107 4.34 -6.68 7.03
CA CYS A 107 5.34 -5.92 7.79
C CYS A 107 6.68 -5.88 7.07
N TRP A 108 7.14 -7.03 6.55
CA TRP A 108 8.42 -7.12 5.84
C TRP A 108 8.46 -6.25 4.58
N ILE A 109 7.36 -6.19 3.82
CA ILE A 109 7.24 -5.27 2.68
C ILE A 109 6.96 -3.81 3.09
N GLY A 110 6.69 -3.52 4.37
CA GLY A 110 6.48 -2.15 4.87
C GLY A 110 5.05 -1.60 4.78
N LEU A 111 4.04 -2.43 4.52
CA LEU A 111 2.64 -2.00 4.47
C LEU A 111 1.92 -2.05 5.83
N ILE A 112 2.44 -2.83 6.77
CA ILE A 112 1.96 -2.87 8.16
C ILE A 112 3.11 -2.47 9.08
N GLU A 113 2.79 -1.70 10.11
CA GLU A 113 3.72 -1.35 11.17
C GLU A 113 3.30 -2.02 12.48
N MET A 114 4.28 -2.54 13.20
CA MET A 114 4.11 -3.04 14.56
C MET A 114 4.50 -1.96 15.56
N ASN A 115 3.63 -1.72 16.54
CA ASN A 115 3.95 -0.84 17.65
C ASN A 115 3.32 -1.35 18.97
N ARG A 116 3.54 -0.58 20.04
CA ARG A 116 2.93 -0.80 21.36
C ARG A 116 2.25 0.47 21.88
N GLU A 117 1.82 1.33 20.97
CA GLU A 117 1.23 2.64 21.26
C GLU A 117 -0.25 2.48 21.63
N ASN A 118 -0.50 1.80 22.74
CA ASN A 118 -1.80 1.68 23.40
C ASN A 118 -1.61 1.79 24.93
N PRO A 119 -2.67 2.12 25.69
CA PRO A 119 -2.59 2.28 27.15
C PRO A 119 -1.97 1.08 27.89
N GLU A 120 -2.07 -0.11 27.32
CA GLU A 120 -1.65 -1.40 27.86
C GLU A 120 -0.21 -1.78 27.44
N ASN A 121 0.42 -1.02 26.54
CA ASN A 121 1.75 -1.27 25.98
C ASN A 121 1.89 -2.67 25.32
N GLU A 122 0.79 -3.19 24.78
CA GLU A 122 0.72 -4.49 24.13
C GLU A 122 1.04 -4.40 22.63
N LYS A 123 1.56 -5.49 22.05
CA LYS A 123 1.87 -5.55 20.62
C LYS A 123 0.59 -5.39 19.80
N GLN A 124 0.58 -4.45 18.86
CA GLN A 124 -0.49 -4.24 17.90
C GLN A 124 0.09 -3.90 16.53
N TYR A 125 -0.77 -3.99 15.51
CA TYR A 125 -0.41 -3.72 14.13
C TYR A 125 -1.35 -2.69 13.53
N ASN A 126 -0.83 -1.74 12.77
CA ASN A 126 -1.63 -0.77 12.04
C ASN A 126 -1.13 -0.65 10.59
N VAL A 127 -1.94 0.00 9.75
CA VAL A 127 -1.51 0.42 8.41
C VAL A 127 -1.09 1.89 8.51
N PRO A 128 0.16 2.27 8.24
CA PRO A 128 0.56 3.67 8.23
C PRO A 128 -0.05 4.40 7.03
N ILE A 129 0.09 5.73 6.97
CA ILE A 129 -0.21 6.45 5.73
C ILE A 129 0.85 6.08 4.67
N PHE A 130 0.55 6.33 3.40
CA PHE A 130 1.45 5.91 2.34
C PHE A 130 2.78 6.68 2.36
N VAL A 131 2.73 8.01 2.38
CA VAL A 131 3.90 8.91 2.50
C VAL A 131 3.62 10.03 3.51
N PRO A 132 4.46 10.29 4.52
CA PRO A 132 5.50 9.41 5.01
C PRO A 132 4.92 8.20 5.76
N GLY A 133 5.43 7.01 5.49
CA GLY A 133 5.04 5.76 6.11
C GLY A 133 5.42 4.57 5.24
N SER A 134 4.43 3.91 4.65
CA SER A 134 4.65 2.64 3.95
C SER A 134 5.70 2.72 2.84
N ALA A 135 5.69 3.79 2.05
CA ALA A 135 6.59 3.89 0.92
C ALA A 135 8.05 4.10 1.37
N GLU A 136 8.31 4.85 2.44
CA GLU A 136 9.62 4.93 3.06
C GLU A 136 10.07 3.59 3.64
N PHE A 137 9.17 2.85 4.29
CA PHE A 137 9.49 1.53 4.83
C PHE A 137 9.92 0.56 3.74
N MET A 138 9.25 0.58 2.58
CA MET A 138 9.65 -0.18 1.39
C MET A 138 11.05 0.19 0.92
N MET A 139 11.38 1.49 0.86
CA MET A 139 12.68 1.98 0.40
C MET A 139 13.84 1.65 1.33
N MET A 140 13.58 1.31 2.60
CA MET A 140 14.60 0.84 3.54
C MET A 140 14.90 -0.65 3.41
N ASN A 141 14.11 -1.42 2.65
CA ASN A 141 14.30 -2.85 2.46
C ASN A 141 15.09 -3.12 1.17
N ASP A 142 16.40 -3.37 1.32
CA ASP A 142 17.32 -3.63 0.20
C ASP A 142 16.91 -4.86 -0.62
N GLU A 143 16.43 -5.92 0.03
CA GLU A 143 15.99 -7.14 -0.65
C GLU A 143 14.75 -6.88 -1.50
N LEU A 144 13.78 -6.15 -0.95
CA LEU A 144 12.55 -5.78 -1.65
C LEU A 144 12.84 -4.85 -2.85
N THR A 145 13.66 -3.83 -2.65
CA THR A 145 14.00 -2.87 -3.72
C THR A 145 14.87 -3.49 -4.80
N THR A 146 15.70 -4.49 -4.46
CA THR A 146 16.44 -5.30 -5.44
C THR A 146 15.49 -6.16 -6.26
N ALA A 147 14.49 -6.80 -5.64
CA ALA A 147 13.50 -7.63 -6.33
C ALA A 147 12.52 -6.79 -7.19
N HIS A 148 12.16 -5.60 -6.71
CA HIS A 148 11.20 -4.69 -7.36
C HIS A 148 11.83 -3.30 -7.57
N PRO A 149 12.79 -3.14 -8.50
CA PRO A 149 13.53 -1.89 -8.69
C PRO A 149 12.64 -0.70 -9.09
N LYS A 150 11.44 -0.96 -9.64
CA LYS A 150 10.45 0.07 -10.00
C LYS A 150 9.92 0.84 -8.77
N LEU A 151 10.03 0.27 -7.57
CA LEU A 151 9.60 0.93 -6.32
C LEU A 151 10.28 2.28 -6.12
N ALA A 152 11.55 2.41 -6.50
CA ALA A 152 12.29 3.68 -6.41
C ALA A 152 11.64 4.77 -7.25
N THR A 153 11.23 4.44 -8.49
CA THR A 153 10.50 5.37 -9.34
C THR A 153 9.13 5.69 -8.74
N PHE A 154 8.35 4.69 -8.31
CA PHE A 154 7.02 4.94 -7.75
C PHE A 154 7.07 5.82 -6.50
N PHE A 155 8.07 5.61 -5.62
CA PHE A 155 8.34 6.46 -4.46
C PHE A 155 8.63 7.89 -4.89
N ASN A 156 9.59 8.10 -5.81
CA ASN A 156 9.91 9.42 -6.35
C ASN A 156 8.67 10.13 -6.92
N LEU A 157 7.76 9.41 -7.59
CA LEU A 157 6.54 10.01 -8.15
C LEU A 157 5.50 10.41 -7.08
N MET A 158 5.52 9.77 -5.90
CA MET A 158 4.64 10.11 -4.78
C MET A 158 5.14 11.28 -3.94
N THR A 159 6.44 11.55 -3.95
CA THR A 159 7.09 12.58 -3.15
C THR A 159 7.24 13.94 -3.87
N GLN A 160 6.64 14.08 -5.06
CA GLN A 160 6.68 15.29 -5.89
C GLN A 160 5.53 16.27 -5.64
#